data_AF-A0A842UTD1-F1
#
_entry.id   AF-A0A842UTD1-F1
#
_cell.length_a   1.000
_cell.length_b   1.000
_cell.length_c   1.000
_cell.angle_alpha   90.00
_cell.angle_beta   90.00
_cell.angle_gamma   90.00
#
_symmetry.space_group_name_H-M   'P 1'
#
loop_
_entity.id
_entity.type
_entity.pdbx_description
1 polymer ?
#
loop_
_entity_poly.entity_id
_entity_poly.type
_entity_poly.pdbx_seq_one_letter_code
_entity_poly.pdbx_strand_id
1 'polypeptide(L)'
;MAKKKSKKKAKKKTVKKSVPLKKGINDSIKDAIKFPWAKMQRAFWFWLILIPIFGWFPLYGYMLDMMRSVVKGSDKELPKFGKYWDLFAQGFFYFVFAIIVGVIVQVAIRIPVVGWIIYLYIVLITPMLAVNYAVKKRFGAFFDIGLATKMVFGNFGAYIVMILKTIVVGLFWLLCSIPIITLLWTLPALQFSSGFLLAQFYRKHS
;
A
#
# COMPACT_ATOMS: atom_id res chain seq x y z
N MET A 1 2.27 60.24 31.00
CA MET A 1 2.83 59.28 31.98
C MET A 1 1.97 58.01 32.00
N ALA A 2 2.63 56.87 32.04
CA ALA A 2 2.12 55.57 31.63
C ALA A 2 1.48 54.76 32.77
N LYS A 3 0.40 54.02 32.48
CA LYS A 3 -0.02 52.81 33.22
C LYS A 3 -1.07 52.05 32.41
N LYS A 4 -0.68 50.95 31.75
CA LYS A 4 -1.56 49.81 31.43
C LYS A 4 -0.78 48.70 30.73
N LYS A 5 -0.11 47.83 31.49
CA LYS A 5 0.30 46.51 30.99
C LYS A 5 0.26 45.48 32.12
N SER A 6 -0.91 44.89 32.33
CA SER A 6 -1.01 43.53 32.89
C SER A 6 -2.35 42.93 32.49
N LYS A 7 -2.36 42.22 31.36
CA LYS A 7 -3.34 41.15 31.11
C LYS A 7 -2.59 39.97 30.52
N LYS A 8 -2.21 39.04 31.40
CA LYS A 8 -1.85 37.66 31.09
C LYS A 8 -2.92 37.08 30.15
N LYS A 9 -2.58 36.89 28.87
CA LYS A 9 -3.37 36.05 27.96
C LYS A 9 -2.82 34.64 28.04
N ALA A 10 -3.57 33.76 28.69
CA ALA A 10 -3.39 32.33 28.67
C ALA A 10 -3.38 31.83 27.21
N LYS A 11 -2.26 31.25 26.77
CA LYS A 11 -2.16 30.52 25.50
C LYS A 11 -2.98 29.23 25.63
N LYS A 12 -4.23 29.26 25.17
CA LYS A 12 -4.99 28.06 24.83
C LYS A 12 -4.17 27.26 23.81
N LYS A 13 -3.68 26.08 24.22
CA LYS A 13 -3.16 25.05 23.30
C LYS A 13 -4.26 24.74 22.30
N THR A 14 -4.11 25.22 21.08
CA THR A 14 -4.94 24.83 19.94
C THR A 14 -4.76 23.34 19.70
N VAL A 15 -5.82 22.61 20.01
CA VAL A 15 -6.10 21.25 19.57
C VAL A 15 -5.72 21.13 18.10
N LYS A 16 -4.85 20.16 17.76
CA LYS A 16 -4.49 19.81 16.38
C LYS A 16 -5.78 19.58 15.59
N LYS A 17 -6.13 20.52 14.71
CA LYS A 17 -7.23 20.37 13.75
C LYS A 17 -6.97 19.09 12.95
N SER A 18 -7.95 18.19 12.94
CA SER A 18 -8.00 17.05 12.03
C SER A 18 -7.86 17.57 10.61
N VAL A 19 -6.88 17.03 9.89
CA VAL A 19 -6.67 17.32 8.46
C VAL A 19 -7.96 16.94 7.73
N PRO A 20 -8.58 17.86 6.96
CA PRO A 20 -9.81 17.54 6.25
C PRO A 20 -9.55 16.41 5.26
N LEU A 21 -10.37 15.36 5.34
CA LEU A 21 -10.34 14.21 4.42
C LEU A 21 -10.41 14.72 2.98
N LYS A 22 -9.42 14.36 2.14
CA LYS A 22 -9.50 14.58 0.68
C LYS A 22 -10.83 14.00 0.19
N LYS A 23 -11.62 14.82 -0.52
CA LYS A 23 -12.95 14.47 -1.04
C LYS A 23 -12.83 13.22 -1.94
N GLY A 24 -13.60 12.17 -1.66
CA GLY A 24 -13.60 10.92 -2.44
C GLY A 24 -12.62 9.82 -2.00
N ILE A 25 -12.26 9.75 -0.71
CA ILE A 25 -11.56 8.58 -0.14
C ILE A 25 -12.61 7.55 0.26
N ASN A 26 -12.59 6.39 -0.39
CA ASN A 26 -13.42 5.25 0.00
C ASN A 26 -12.52 4.12 0.51
N ASP A 27 -12.26 4.12 1.82
CA ASP A 27 -11.42 3.12 2.50
C ASP A 27 -12.25 2.03 3.20
N SER A 28 -13.49 1.81 2.74
CA SER A 28 -14.39 0.80 3.26
C SER A 28 -13.97 -0.61 2.84
N ILE A 29 -14.12 -1.57 3.75
CA ILE A 29 -13.91 -3.01 3.49
C ILE A 29 -14.78 -3.48 2.32
N LYS A 30 -16.02 -2.98 2.25
CA LYS A 30 -16.98 -3.32 1.19
C LYS A 30 -16.46 -2.94 -0.19
N ASP A 31 -15.81 -1.79 -0.29
CA ASP A 31 -15.29 -1.29 -1.56
C ASP A 31 -13.99 -1.98 -1.96
N ALA A 32 -13.12 -2.28 -0.98
CA ALA A 32 -11.97 -3.14 -1.20
C ALA A 32 -12.37 -4.52 -1.74
N ILE A 33 -13.41 -5.15 -1.17
CA ILE A 33 -13.92 -6.45 -1.64
C ILE A 33 -14.55 -6.35 -3.03
N LYS A 34 -15.25 -5.25 -3.35
CA LYS A 34 -15.89 -5.07 -4.67
C LYS A 34 -14.91 -4.70 -5.77
N PHE A 35 -13.81 -4.05 -5.43
CA PHE A 35 -12.86 -3.47 -6.38
C PHE A 35 -12.33 -4.45 -7.45
N PRO A 36 -11.94 -5.70 -7.13
CA PRO A 36 -11.48 -6.67 -8.12
C PRO A 36 -12.56 -7.07 -9.12
N TRP A 37 -13.83 -6.99 -8.72
CA TRP A 37 -14.98 -7.52 -9.47
C TRP A 37 -15.68 -6.47 -10.32
N ALA A 38 -15.45 -5.18 -10.07
CA ALA A 38 -16.05 -4.09 -10.84
C ALA A 38 -15.83 -4.27 -12.35
N LYS A 39 -14.65 -4.78 -12.74
CA LYS A 39 -14.36 -5.27 -14.09
C LYS A 39 -13.56 -6.56 -14.04
N MET A 40 -14.26 -7.67 -13.80
CA MET A 40 -13.66 -9.02 -13.69
C MET A 40 -12.73 -9.37 -14.88
N GLN A 41 -13.05 -8.92 -16.11
CA GLN A 41 -12.19 -9.08 -17.28
C GLN A 41 -10.74 -8.60 -17.06
N ARG A 42 -10.54 -7.55 -16.25
CA ARG A 42 -9.22 -7.00 -15.94
C ARG A 42 -8.49 -7.77 -14.85
N ALA A 43 -9.21 -8.55 -14.04
CA ALA A 43 -8.62 -9.44 -13.05
C ALA A 43 -8.00 -10.69 -13.70
N PHE A 44 -8.44 -11.09 -14.90
CA PHE A 44 -7.89 -12.23 -15.63
C PHE A 44 -6.39 -12.10 -15.94
N TRP A 45 -5.85 -10.87 -16.03
CA TRP A 45 -4.41 -10.67 -16.21
C TRP A 45 -3.58 -11.24 -15.05
N PHE A 46 -4.20 -11.50 -13.90
CA PHE A 46 -3.58 -12.25 -12.81
C PHE A 46 -3.10 -13.64 -13.23
N TRP A 47 -3.78 -14.28 -14.19
CA TRP A 47 -3.43 -15.61 -14.67
C TRP A 47 -2.09 -15.70 -15.38
N LEU A 48 -1.50 -14.56 -15.72
CA LEU A 48 -0.10 -14.51 -16.13
C LEU A 48 0.81 -15.16 -15.08
N ILE A 49 0.44 -15.17 -13.79
CA ILE A 49 1.22 -15.83 -12.74
C ILE A 49 1.56 -17.31 -13.04
N LEU A 50 0.76 -17.99 -13.87
CA LEU A 50 1.00 -19.37 -14.29
C LEU A 50 2.22 -19.52 -15.21
N ILE A 51 2.68 -18.44 -15.83
CA ILE A 51 3.88 -18.42 -16.67
C ILE A 51 5.04 -17.93 -15.78
N PRO A 52 5.96 -18.81 -15.37
CA PRO A 52 7.08 -18.41 -14.52
C PRO A 52 7.91 -17.32 -15.20
N ILE A 53 8.43 -16.39 -14.38
CA ILE A 53 9.30 -15.28 -14.81
C ILE A 53 8.57 -14.25 -15.71
N PHE A 54 8.18 -14.64 -16.92
CA PHE A 54 7.52 -13.79 -17.91
C PHE A 54 6.13 -13.33 -17.48
N GLY A 55 5.45 -14.10 -16.65
CA GLY A 55 4.15 -13.70 -16.11
C GLY A 55 4.22 -12.91 -14.82
N TRP A 56 5.21 -13.20 -13.98
CA TRP A 56 5.33 -12.64 -12.65
C TRP A 56 5.69 -11.14 -12.68
N PHE A 57 6.63 -10.74 -13.53
CA PHE A 57 7.04 -9.33 -13.60
C PHE A 57 5.94 -8.41 -14.13
N PRO A 58 5.28 -8.67 -15.26
CA PRO A 58 4.16 -7.85 -15.71
C PRO A 58 3.03 -7.79 -14.68
N LEU A 59 2.80 -8.87 -13.93
CA LEU A 59 1.80 -8.88 -12.86
C LEU A 59 2.17 -7.93 -11.72
N TYR A 60 3.41 -7.94 -11.23
CA TYR A 60 3.86 -6.95 -10.24
C TYR A 60 3.78 -5.53 -10.78
N GLY A 61 4.17 -5.31 -12.04
CA GLY A 61 3.98 -4.02 -12.71
C GLY A 61 2.52 -3.58 -12.76
N TYR A 62 1.61 -4.52 -13.03
CA TYR A 62 0.17 -4.26 -13.05
C TYR A 62 -0.39 -3.91 -11.66
N MET A 63 0.09 -4.58 -10.61
CA MET A 63 -0.24 -4.23 -9.22
C MET A 63 0.23 -2.82 -8.85
N LEU A 64 1.43 -2.44 -9.26
CA LEU A 64 1.94 -1.09 -9.07
C LEU A 64 1.08 -0.05 -9.82
N ASP A 65 0.74 -0.32 -11.09
CA ASP A 65 -0.10 0.61 -11.86
C ASP A 65 -1.54 0.70 -11.30
N MET A 66 -2.06 -0.38 -10.73
CA MET A 66 -3.30 -0.37 -9.96
C MET A 66 -3.20 0.52 -8.73
N MET A 67 -2.17 0.34 -7.88
CA MET A 67 -1.98 1.18 -6.71
C MET A 67 -1.84 2.65 -7.10
N ARG A 68 -1.08 2.96 -8.16
CA ARG A 68 -0.97 4.31 -8.71
C ARG A 68 -2.31 4.88 -9.14
N SER A 69 -3.14 4.09 -9.82
CA SER A 69 -4.46 4.51 -10.31
C SER A 69 -5.40 4.84 -9.13
N VAL A 70 -5.38 4.02 -8.08
CA VAL A 70 -6.12 4.27 -6.84
C VAL A 70 -5.61 5.54 -6.17
N VAL A 71 -4.29 5.75 -6.07
CA VAL A 71 -3.73 7.01 -5.51
C VAL A 71 -4.18 8.24 -6.31
N LYS A 72 -4.28 8.11 -7.65
CA LYS A 72 -4.79 9.17 -8.53
C LYS A 72 -6.30 9.40 -8.44
N GLY A 73 -7.03 8.56 -7.71
CA GLY A 73 -8.49 8.67 -7.52
C GLY A 73 -9.33 7.87 -8.50
N SER A 74 -8.72 6.98 -9.28
CA SER A 74 -9.44 5.97 -10.07
C SER A 74 -9.64 4.70 -9.22
N ASP A 75 -10.51 4.80 -8.21
CA ASP A 75 -10.71 3.78 -7.16
C ASP A 75 -11.96 2.91 -7.39
N LYS A 76 -12.61 3.03 -8.55
CA LYS A 76 -13.83 2.27 -8.87
C LYS A 76 -13.58 0.93 -9.56
N GLU A 77 -12.48 0.82 -10.31
CA GLU A 77 -12.17 -0.36 -11.12
C GLU A 77 -10.66 -0.54 -11.28
N LEU A 78 -10.22 -1.79 -11.48
CA LEU A 78 -8.84 -2.12 -11.86
C LEU A 78 -8.43 -1.35 -13.12
N PRO A 79 -7.19 -0.85 -13.25
CA PRO A 79 -6.76 -0.17 -14.48
C PRO A 79 -6.76 -1.13 -15.68
N LYS A 80 -6.79 -0.59 -16.90
CA LYS A 80 -6.55 -1.42 -18.09
C LYS A 80 -5.12 -1.97 -18.03
N PHE A 81 -4.93 -3.19 -18.53
CA PHE A 81 -3.59 -3.72 -18.70
C PHE A 81 -2.81 -2.83 -19.68
N GLY A 82 -1.73 -2.25 -19.18
CA GLY A 82 -0.88 -1.35 -19.95
C GLY A 82 -0.04 -2.09 -20.99
N LYS A 83 0.97 -1.40 -21.53
CA LYS A 83 1.94 -2.04 -22.42
C LYS A 83 2.72 -3.10 -21.63
N TYR A 84 2.76 -4.33 -22.17
CA TYR A 84 3.37 -5.48 -21.50
C TYR A 84 4.81 -5.20 -21.04
N TRP A 85 5.66 -4.65 -21.90
CA TRP A 85 7.06 -4.36 -21.59
C TRP A 85 7.25 -3.26 -20.54
N ASP A 86 6.36 -2.26 -20.50
CA ASP A 86 6.41 -1.22 -19.47
C ASP A 86 6.05 -1.80 -18.10
N LEU A 87 5.08 -2.72 -18.04
CA LEU A 87 4.70 -3.43 -16.82
C LEU A 87 5.80 -4.41 -16.40
N PHE A 88 6.37 -5.13 -17.35
CA PHE A 88 7.50 -6.03 -17.13
C PHE A 88 8.66 -5.29 -16.47
N ALA A 89 9.11 -4.15 -17.04
CA ALA A 89 10.20 -3.35 -16.48
C ALA A 89 9.87 -2.84 -15.07
N GLN A 90 8.64 -2.36 -14.85
CA GLN A 90 8.20 -1.91 -13.52
C GLN A 90 8.25 -3.04 -12.48
N GLY A 91 7.78 -4.23 -12.84
CA GLY A 91 7.81 -5.40 -11.96
C GLY A 91 9.21 -5.97 -11.74
N PHE A 92 10.07 -5.92 -12.75
CA PHE A 92 11.48 -6.28 -12.60
C PHE A 92 12.20 -5.37 -11.60
N PHE A 93 11.99 -4.06 -11.67
CA PHE A 93 12.56 -3.14 -10.68
C PHE A 93 12.00 -3.37 -9.27
N TYR A 94 10.71 -3.68 -9.15
CA TYR A 94 10.14 -4.09 -7.86
C TYR A 94 10.77 -5.37 -7.34
N PHE A 95 11.03 -6.34 -8.20
CA PHE A 95 11.72 -7.59 -7.84
C PHE A 95 13.16 -7.34 -7.38
N VAL A 96 13.94 -6.51 -8.09
CA VAL A 96 15.29 -6.11 -7.65
C VAL A 96 15.24 -5.44 -6.28
N PHE A 97 14.30 -4.52 -6.07
CA PHE A 97 14.09 -3.91 -4.75
C PHE A 97 13.74 -4.95 -3.67
N ALA A 98 12.83 -5.89 -3.98
CA ALA A 98 12.45 -6.95 -3.06
C ALA A 98 13.63 -7.86 -2.69
N ILE A 99 14.55 -8.14 -3.63
CA ILE A 99 15.81 -8.85 -3.33
C ILE A 99 16.68 -8.04 -2.38
N ILE A 100 16.89 -6.75 -2.64
CA ILE A 100 17.72 -5.89 -1.79
C ILE A 100 17.17 -5.86 -0.36
N VAL A 101 15.86 -5.62 -0.22
CA VAL A 101 15.18 -5.64 1.08
C VAL A 101 15.27 -7.03 1.73
N GLY A 102 15.09 -8.10 0.95
CA GLY A 102 15.19 -9.47 1.41
C GLY A 102 16.56 -9.80 1.99
N VAL A 103 17.64 -9.42 1.30
CA VAL A 103 19.02 -9.62 1.79
C VAL A 103 19.26 -8.84 3.08
N ILE A 104 18.82 -7.57 3.15
CA ILE A 104 18.96 -6.75 4.37
C ILE A 104 18.22 -7.41 5.54
N VAL A 105 17.00 -7.90 5.32
CA VAL A 105 16.22 -8.61 6.35
C VAL A 105 16.91 -9.89 6.80
N GLN A 106 17.42 -10.69 5.86
CA GLN A 106 18.11 -11.94 6.17
C GLN A 106 19.39 -11.72 6.98
N VAL A 107 20.14 -10.65 6.69
CA VAL A 107 21.30 -10.25 7.49
C VAL A 107 20.86 -9.74 8.86
N ALA A 108 19.85 -8.89 8.92
CA ALA A 108 19.37 -8.28 10.17
C ALA A 108 18.93 -9.35 11.19
N ILE A 109 18.15 -10.35 10.77
CA ILE A 109 17.61 -11.41 11.64
C ILE A 109 18.71 -12.25 12.31
N ARG A 110 19.96 -12.25 11.80
CA ARG A 110 21.10 -12.92 12.45
C ARG A 110 21.54 -12.24 13.74
N ILE A 111 21.16 -10.99 13.96
CA ILE A 111 21.48 -10.23 15.18
C ILE A 111 20.30 -10.40 16.16
N PRO A 112 20.50 -11.05 17.32
CA PRO A 112 19.42 -11.28 18.28
C PRO A 112 18.86 -9.94 18.79
N VAL A 113 17.54 -9.90 19.03
CA VAL A 113 16.75 -8.74 19.48
C VAL A 113 16.76 -7.55 18.50
N VAL A 114 17.93 -6.97 18.19
CA VAL A 114 18.08 -5.83 17.27
C VAL A 114 17.60 -6.19 15.86
N GLY A 115 17.94 -7.39 15.39
CA GLY A 115 17.49 -7.91 14.10
C GLY A 115 15.99 -7.98 13.96
N TRP A 116 15.29 -8.40 15.02
CA TRP A 116 13.84 -8.45 15.06
C TRP A 116 13.22 -7.06 15.00
N ILE A 117 13.79 -6.08 15.69
CA ILE A 117 13.34 -4.68 15.64
C ILE A 117 13.50 -4.12 14.23
N ILE A 118 14.65 -4.37 13.58
CA ILE A 118 14.91 -3.95 12.20
C ILE A 118 13.95 -4.62 11.23
N TYR A 119 13.73 -5.94 11.37
CA TYR A 119 12.77 -6.69 10.55
C TYR A 119 11.36 -6.09 10.64
N LEU A 120 10.86 -5.89 11.86
CA LEU A 120 9.53 -5.30 12.08
C LEU A 120 9.45 -3.90 11.47
N TYR A 121 10.47 -3.07 11.65
CA TYR A 121 10.54 -1.75 11.05
C TYR A 121 10.47 -1.82 9.51
N ILE A 122 11.28 -2.67 8.87
CA ILE A 122 11.31 -2.83 7.42
C ILE A 122 9.97 -3.33 6.88
N VAL A 123 9.37 -4.34 7.51
CA VAL A 123 8.06 -4.89 7.10
C VAL A 123 6.98 -3.81 7.16
N LEU A 124 7.00 -2.95 8.18
CA LEU A 124 6.03 -1.88 8.32
C LEU A 124 6.17 -0.79 7.24
N ILE A 125 7.39 -0.43 6.81
CA ILE A 125 7.60 0.66 5.85
C ILE A 125 7.60 0.22 4.38
N THR A 126 7.99 -1.02 4.09
CA THR A 126 8.13 -1.56 2.73
C THR A 126 6.89 -1.38 1.85
N PRO A 127 5.65 -1.64 2.31
CA PRO A 127 4.49 -1.47 1.45
C PRO A 127 4.25 0.01 1.07
N MET A 128 4.64 0.97 1.91
CA MET A 128 4.61 2.39 1.55
C MET A 128 5.67 2.76 0.51
N LEU A 129 6.85 2.14 0.57
CA LEU A 129 7.91 2.33 -0.44
C LEU A 129 7.47 1.79 -1.80
N ALA A 130 6.76 0.66 -1.82
CA ALA A 130 6.17 0.10 -3.03
C ALA A 130 5.14 1.04 -3.68
N VAL A 131 4.22 1.62 -2.90
CA VAL A 131 3.25 2.60 -3.42
C VAL A 131 3.95 3.89 -3.86
N ASN A 132 4.96 4.36 -3.13
CA ASN A 132 5.72 5.54 -3.53
C ASN A 132 6.42 5.34 -4.88
N TYR A 133 7.01 4.16 -5.11
CA TYR A 133 7.53 3.78 -6.42
C TYR A 133 6.44 3.73 -7.49
N ALA A 134 5.30 3.10 -7.21
CA ALA A 134 4.16 3.06 -8.13
C ALA A 134 3.74 4.47 -8.59
N VAL A 135 3.73 5.43 -7.66
CA VAL A 135 3.37 6.83 -7.94
C VAL A 135 4.44 7.56 -8.74
N LYS A 136 5.69 7.51 -8.27
CA LYS A 136 6.81 8.30 -8.81
C LYS A 136 7.49 7.67 -10.03
N LYS A 137 7.34 6.36 -10.25
CA LYS A 137 7.95 5.59 -11.36
C LYS A 137 9.46 5.77 -11.55
N ARG A 138 10.19 6.07 -10.45
CA ARG A 138 11.65 6.19 -10.43
C ARG A 138 12.22 5.20 -9.42
N PHE A 139 13.25 4.45 -9.76
CA PHE A 139 13.81 3.41 -8.87
C PHE A 139 14.20 3.95 -7.48
N GLY A 140 14.78 5.17 -7.42
CA GLY A 140 15.14 5.81 -6.15
C GLY A 140 13.96 6.05 -5.19
N ALA A 141 12.70 6.05 -5.66
CA ALA A 141 11.53 6.20 -4.80
C ALA A 141 11.33 5.03 -3.83
N PHE A 142 11.88 3.85 -4.14
CA PHE A 142 11.92 2.72 -3.21
C PHE A 142 12.73 2.98 -1.95
N PHE A 143 13.62 3.98 -1.98
CA PHE A 143 14.54 4.29 -0.88
C PHE A 143 14.18 5.61 -0.19
N ASP A 144 13.00 6.18 -0.46
CA ASP A 144 12.47 7.35 0.26
C ASP A 144 11.99 6.95 1.68
N ILE A 145 12.89 6.36 2.50
CA ILE A 145 12.61 5.79 3.82
C ILE A 145 12.02 6.83 4.77
N GLY A 146 12.50 8.08 4.71
CA GLY A 146 11.99 9.17 5.54
C GLY A 146 10.51 9.48 5.27
N LEU A 147 10.09 9.44 4.00
CA LEU A 147 8.69 9.65 3.61
C LEU A 147 7.82 8.48 4.06
N ALA A 148 8.25 7.23 3.83
CA ALA A 148 7.53 6.04 4.29
C ALA A 148 7.39 6.00 5.83
N THR A 149 8.48 6.30 6.56
CA THR A 149 8.49 6.38 8.02
C THR A 149 7.53 7.45 8.52
N LYS A 150 7.55 8.64 7.92
CA LYS A 150 6.63 9.73 8.27
C LYS A 150 5.17 9.34 8.02
N MET A 151 4.87 8.64 6.93
CA MET A 151 3.50 8.19 6.65
C MET A 151 3.02 7.15 7.66
N VAL A 152 3.85 6.14 7.95
CA VAL A 152 3.51 5.07 8.90
C VAL A 152 3.43 5.60 10.33
N PHE A 153 4.53 6.14 10.87
CA PHE A 153 4.60 6.53 12.28
C PHE A 153 3.95 7.88 12.57
N GLY A 154 3.84 8.78 11.58
CA GLY A 154 3.08 10.01 11.71
C GLY A 154 1.56 9.80 11.73
N ASN A 155 1.08 8.67 11.21
CA ASN A 155 -0.32 8.29 11.17
C ASN A 155 -0.55 6.87 11.71
N PHE A 156 0.20 6.49 12.75
CA PHE A 156 0.30 5.10 13.21
C PHE A 156 -1.06 4.47 13.50
N GLY A 157 -1.97 5.18 14.20
CA GLY A 157 -3.32 4.67 14.46
C GLY A 157 -4.11 4.36 13.19
N ALA A 158 -4.06 5.25 12.19
CA ALA A 158 -4.73 5.02 10.91
C ALA A 158 -4.07 3.89 10.11
N TYR A 159 -2.75 3.74 10.22
CA TYR A 159 -2.01 2.66 9.59
C TYR A 159 -2.38 1.30 10.17
N ILE A 160 -2.46 1.18 11.51
CA ILE A 160 -2.94 -0.04 12.18
C ILE A 160 -4.37 -0.38 11.76
N VAL A 161 -5.27 0.61 11.67
CA VAL A 161 -6.62 0.40 11.16
C VAL A 161 -6.60 -0.12 9.71
N MET A 162 -5.72 0.38 8.85
CA MET A 162 -5.56 -0.14 7.48
C MET A 162 -5.07 -1.59 7.47
N ILE A 163 -4.09 -1.94 8.31
CA ILE A 163 -3.62 -3.33 8.46
C ILE A 163 -4.76 -4.23 8.93
N LEU A 164 -5.52 -3.83 9.96
CA LEU A 164 -6.68 -4.57 10.44
C LEU A 164 -7.73 -4.79 9.35
N LYS A 165 -8.04 -3.75 8.55
CA LYS A 165 -8.93 -3.88 7.38
C LYS A 165 -8.38 -4.89 6.37
N THR A 166 -7.07 -4.86 6.11
CA THR A 166 -6.39 -5.80 5.20
C THR A 166 -6.48 -7.24 5.71
N ILE A 167 -6.32 -7.45 7.02
CA ILE A 167 -6.49 -8.77 7.65
C ILE A 167 -7.94 -9.25 7.52
N VAL A 168 -8.93 -8.39 7.80
CA VAL A 168 -10.35 -8.75 7.66
C VAL A 168 -10.70 -9.11 6.22
N VAL A 169 -10.23 -8.33 5.24
CA VAL A 169 -10.37 -8.65 3.81
C VAL A 169 -9.66 -9.97 3.47
N GLY A 170 -8.49 -10.21 4.05
CA GLY A 170 -7.74 -11.46 3.90
C GLY A 170 -8.52 -12.67 4.38
N LEU A 171 -9.07 -12.60 5.59
CA LEU A 171 -9.89 -13.66 6.18
C LEU A 171 -11.17 -13.88 5.37
N PHE A 172 -11.82 -12.82 4.89
CA PHE A 172 -12.98 -12.93 4.01
C PHE A 172 -12.65 -13.72 2.74
N TRP A 173 -11.58 -13.36 2.03
CA TRP A 173 -11.16 -14.08 0.82
C TRP A 173 -10.72 -15.51 1.12
N LEU A 174 -10.07 -15.75 2.26
CA LEU A 174 -9.68 -17.09 2.71
C LEU A 174 -10.91 -17.98 2.94
N LEU A 175 -11.95 -17.47 3.63
CA LEU A 175 -13.20 -18.20 3.84
C LEU A 175 -13.92 -18.46 2.52
N CYS A 176 -13.94 -17.48 1.60
CA CYS A 176 -14.49 -17.68 0.27
C CYS A 176 -13.71 -18.73 -0.54
N SER A 177 -12.45 -19.04 -0.17
CA SER A 177 -11.59 -20.01 -0.86
C SER A 177 -11.80 -21.46 -0.42
N ILE A 178 -12.70 -21.72 0.55
CA ILE A 178 -12.94 -23.07 1.07
C ILE A 178 -13.28 -24.08 -0.05
N PRO A 179 -14.17 -23.77 -1.01
CA PRO A 179 -14.29 -24.60 -2.19
C PRO A 179 -13.04 -24.39 -3.05
N ILE A 180 -12.19 -25.42 -3.17
CA ILE A 180 -10.88 -25.34 -3.87
C ILE A 180 -11.01 -24.71 -5.26
N ILE A 181 -12.12 -24.93 -5.97
CA ILE A 181 -12.37 -24.38 -7.30
C ILE A 181 -12.42 -22.84 -7.32
N THR A 182 -12.74 -22.20 -6.20
CA THR A 182 -12.81 -20.74 -6.05
C THR A 182 -11.46 -20.10 -5.75
N LEU A 183 -10.46 -20.89 -5.32
CA LEU A 183 -9.10 -20.43 -5.02
C LEU A 183 -8.49 -19.68 -6.21
N LEU A 184 -8.88 -20.10 -7.41
CA LEU A 184 -8.48 -19.47 -8.64
C LEU A 184 -8.83 -17.97 -8.67
N TRP A 185 -9.99 -17.60 -8.13
CA TRP A 185 -10.50 -16.23 -8.18
C TRP A 185 -10.20 -15.42 -6.91
N THR A 186 -10.16 -16.07 -5.76
CA THR A 186 -9.94 -15.42 -4.48
C THR A 186 -8.51 -14.93 -4.30
N LEU A 187 -7.51 -15.60 -4.90
CA LEU A 187 -6.12 -15.15 -4.89
C LEU A 187 -5.92 -13.78 -5.59
N PRO A 188 -6.37 -13.58 -6.85
CA PRO A 188 -6.35 -12.26 -7.46
C PRO A 188 -7.12 -11.24 -6.62
N ALA A 189 -8.33 -11.60 -6.17
CA ALA A 189 -9.17 -10.69 -5.41
C ALA A 189 -8.49 -10.22 -4.12
N LEU A 190 -7.79 -11.11 -3.41
CA LEU A 190 -7.01 -10.79 -2.22
C LEU A 190 -5.90 -9.77 -2.51
N GLN A 191 -5.10 -10.02 -3.55
CA GLN A 191 -3.98 -9.14 -3.91
C GLN A 191 -4.46 -7.74 -4.30
N PHE A 192 -5.49 -7.67 -5.16
CA PHE A 192 -6.07 -6.40 -5.59
C PHE A 192 -6.75 -5.64 -4.43
N SER A 193 -7.50 -6.33 -3.57
CA SER A 193 -8.18 -5.70 -2.43
C SER A 193 -7.20 -5.13 -1.40
N SER A 194 -6.11 -5.86 -1.14
CA SER A 194 -5.07 -5.44 -0.20
C SER A 194 -4.29 -4.24 -0.74
N GLY A 195 -3.88 -4.29 -2.02
CA GLY A 195 -3.21 -3.17 -2.67
C GLY A 195 -4.11 -1.92 -2.78
N PHE A 196 -5.42 -2.10 -2.95
CA PHE A 196 -6.40 -1.01 -2.91
C PHE A 196 -6.41 -0.28 -1.57
N LEU A 197 -6.52 -1.01 -0.45
CA LEU A 197 -6.51 -0.42 0.89
C LEU A 197 -5.20 0.32 1.18
N LEU A 198 -4.09 -0.28 0.75
CA LEU A 198 -2.76 0.30 0.89
C LEU A 198 -2.63 1.61 0.11
N ALA A 199 -3.09 1.64 -1.14
CA ALA A 199 -3.08 2.81 -1.98
C ALA A 199 -4.02 3.92 -1.47
N GLN A 200 -5.19 3.58 -0.92
CA GLN A 200 -6.09 4.56 -0.29
C GLN A 200 -5.44 5.18 0.95
N PHE A 201 -4.77 4.38 1.78
CA PHE A 201 -4.01 4.92 2.92
C PHE A 201 -2.93 5.89 2.46
N TYR A 202 -2.13 5.49 1.46
CA TYR A 202 -1.11 6.35 0.87
C TYR A 202 -1.71 7.66 0.34
N ARG A 203 -2.81 7.59 -0.42
CA ARG A 203 -3.50 8.77 -0.99
C ARG A 203 -3.95 9.77 0.08
N LYS A 204 -4.39 9.26 1.23
CA LYS A 204 -4.89 10.05 2.35
C LYS A 204 -3.77 10.76 3.14
N HIS A 205 -2.56 10.19 3.14
CA HIS A 205 -1.48 10.62 4.04
C HIS A 205 -0.18 11.01 3.34
N SER A 206 -0.13 11.00 2.00
CA SER A 206 0.96 11.50 1.16
C SER A 206 0.85 12.99 0.82
#